data_AF-A0A9X7M1Y8-F1
#
_entry.id   AF-A0A9X7M1Y8-F1
#
_cell.length_a   1.000
_cell.length_b   1.000
_cell.length_c   1.000
_cell.angle_alpha   90.00
_cell.angle_beta   90.00
_cell.angle_gamma   90.00
#
_symmetry.space_group_name_H-M   'P 1'
#
loop_
_entity.id
_entity.type
_entity.pdbx_description
1 polymer ?
#
loop_
_entity_poly.entity_id
_entity_poly.type
_entity_poly.pdbx_seq_one_letter_code
_entity_poly.pdbx_strand_id
1 'polypeptide(L)'
;MIEVKMLQYKKFGYVRVSSKDQNEERQIENMKCLGIEDRDIFIDKQSGKNMKRENYQMLKRLARTGDTIVFDSLTRLGRGMNDVLEEFRYYEQQRINLQFIKEPF
;
A
#
# COMPACT_ATOMS: atom_id res chain seq x y z
N MET A 1 -25.96 -6.48 26.67
CA MET A 1 -24.53 -6.66 26.33
C MET A 1 -24.33 -6.06 24.95
N ILE A 2 -23.62 -4.94 24.86
CA ILE A 2 -23.35 -4.30 23.57
C ILE A 2 -22.16 -5.04 22.97
N GLU A 3 -22.36 -5.67 21.82
CA GLU A 3 -21.28 -6.27 21.05
C GLU A 3 -20.41 -5.13 20.52
N VAL A 4 -19.32 -4.86 21.24
CA VAL A 4 -18.29 -3.93 20.76
C VAL A 4 -17.67 -4.63 19.55
N LYS A 5 -18.11 -4.29 18.34
CA LYS A 5 -17.41 -4.65 17.11
C LYS A 5 -15.97 -4.18 17.28
N MET A 6 -15.06 -5.11 17.55
CA MET A 6 -13.62 -4.85 17.49
C MET A 6 -13.37 -4.19 16.12
N LEU A 7 -12.84 -2.97 16.12
CA LEU A 7 -12.42 -2.32 14.88
C LEU A 7 -11.34 -3.22 14.28
N GLN A 8 -11.72 -4.04 13.30
CA GLN A 8 -10.78 -4.90 12.61
C GLN A 8 -9.98 -4.03 11.64
N TYR A 9 -8.79 -3.62 12.07
CA TYR A 9 -7.86 -2.92 11.21
C TYR A 9 -7.47 -3.83 10.04
N LYS A 10 -7.56 -3.27 8.83
CA LYS A 10 -7.27 -4.00 7.60
C LYS A 10 -5.82 -3.79 7.16
N LYS A 11 -5.32 -4.77 6.42
CA LYS A 11 -4.11 -4.64 5.62
C LYS A 11 -4.49 -4.58 4.16
N PHE A 12 -3.95 -3.59 3.46
CA PHE A 12 -4.09 -3.45 2.01
C PHE A 12 -2.73 -3.63 1.35
N GLY A 13 -2.69 -4.36 0.24
CA GLY A 13 -1.49 -4.51 -0.57
C GLY A 13 -1.47 -3.49 -1.70
N TYR A 14 -0.34 -2.84 -1.92
CA TYR A 14 -0.14 -2.01 -3.11
C TYR A 14 1.02 -2.54 -3.95
N VAL A 15 0.71 -2.89 -5.20
CA VAL A 15 1.64 -3.43 -6.20
C VAL A 15 1.79 -2.42 -7.32
N ARG A 16 3.04 -2.18 -7.73
CA ARG A 16 3.33 -1.33 -8.89
C ARG A 16 4.35 -1.99 -9.80
N VAL A 17 4.07 -2.01 -11.10
CA VAL A 17 5.01 -2.45 -12.14
C VAL A 17 5.06 -1.42 -13.27
N SER A 18 6.25 -1.20 -13.84
CA SER A 18 6.41 -0.29 -14.98
C SER A 18 6.16 -0.95 -16.33
N SER A 19 6.15 -2.29 -16.40
CA SER A 19 5.85 -3.11 -17.58
C SER A 19 5.23 -4.45 -17.13
N LYS A 20 4.57 -5.17 -18.04
CA LYS A 20 3.72 -6.34 -17.72
C LYS A 20 4.46 -7.52 -17.07
N ASP A 21 5.76 -7.67 -17.28
CA ASP A 21 6.41 -8.98 -17.09
C ASP A 21 7.50 -9.07 -16.02
N GLN A 22 7.82 -8.01 -15.27
CA GLN A 22 8.85 -8.12 -14.25
C GLN A 22 8.32 -7.76 -12.87
N ASN A 23 7.96 -8.80 -12.13
CA ASN A 23 7.70 -8.82 -10.68
C ASN A 23 6.29 -8.45 -10.21
N GLU A 24 5.25 -8.52 -11.04
CA GLU A 24 3.86 -8.35 -10.55
C GLU A 24 3.45 -9.53 -9.66
N GLU A 25 3.54 -10.75 -10.19
CA GLU A 25 3.15 -11.98 -9.49
C GLU A 25 3.88 -12.14 -8.16
N ARG A 26 5.21 -11.99 -8.16
CA ARG A 26 6.01 -12.07 -6.93
C ARG A 26 5.60 -11.04 -5.87
N GLN A 27 5.24 -9.82 -6.28
CA GLN A 27 4.75 -8.81 -5.35
C GLN A 27 3.37 -9.20 -4.79
N ILE A 28 2.48 -9.73 -5.63
CA ILE A 28 1.17 -10.24 -5.21
C ILE A 28 1.33 -11.40 -4.22
N GLU A 29 2.20 -12.37 -4.52
CA GLU A 29 2.52 -13.49 -3.63
C GLU A 29 3.03 -13.00 -2.27
N ASN A 30 3.92 -12.01 -2.25
CA ASN A 30 4.39 -11.40 -1.00
C ASN A 30 3.25 -10.81 -0.16
N MET A 31 2.24 -10.19 -0.80
CA MET A 31 1.05 -9.70 -0.09
C MET A 31 0.19 -10.85 0.44
N LYS A 32 -0.01 -11.91 -0.35
CA LYS A 32 -0.76 -13.10 0.06
C LYS A 32 -0.12 -13.82 1.23
N CYS A 33 1.20 -13.92 1.26
CA CYS A 33 1.96 -14.47 2.40
C CYS A 33 1.74 -13.69 3.70
N LEU A 34 1.32 -12.42 3.63
CA LEU A 34 0.94 -11.61 4.79
C LEU A 34 -0.55 -11.70 5.15
N GLY A 35 -1.30 -12.57 4.49
CA GLY A 35 -2.74 -12.77 4.70
C GLY A 35 -3.63 -11.71 4.05
N ILE A 36 -3.10 -10.93 3.10
CA ILE A 36 -3.88 -9.92 2.36
C ILE A 36 -4.67 -10.63 1.25
N GLU A 37 -5.99 -10.51 1.28
CA GLU A 37 -6.87 -11.10 0.28
C GLU A 37 -6.78 -10.36 -1.07
N ASP A 38 -7.03 -11.06 -2.17
CA ASP A 38 -6.96 -10.48 -3.53
C ASP A 38 -7.78 -9.18 -3.69
N ARG A 39 -8.95 -9.09 -3.03
CA ARG A 39 -9.81 -7.90 -3.05
C ARG A 39 -9.22 -6.67 -2.37
N ASP A 40 -8.23 -6.86 -1.50
CA ASP A 40 -7.54 -5.81 -0.76
C ASP A 40 -6.14 -5.52 -1.37
N ILE A 41 -5.84 -6.08 -2.56
CA ILE A 41 -4.61 -5.81 -3.34
C ILE A 41 -4.91 -4.87 -4.52
N PHE A 42 -4.21 -3.74 -4.55
CA PHE A 42 -4.35 -2.68 -5.56
C PHE A 42 -3.12 -2.69 -6.48
N ILE A 43 -3.33 -2.66 -7.80
CA ILE A 43 -2.26 -2.84 -8.78
C ILE A 43 -2.24 -1.69 -9.78
N ASP A 44 -1.13 -0.96 -9.90
CA ASP A 44 -0.92 0.01 -10.99
C ASP A 44 0.20 -0.45 -11.95
N LYS A 45 -0.11 -0.47 -13.25
CA LYS A 45 0.86 -0.74 -14.32
C LYS A 45 1.42 0.56 -14.90
N GLN A 46 2.06 1.36 -14.04
CA GLN A 46 2.68 2.62 -14.43
C GLN A 46 4.01 2.90 -13.73
N SER A 47 4.81 3.78 -14.35
CA SER A 47 6.05 4.27 -13.73
C SER A 47 5.74 5.07 -12.46
N GLY A 48 6.64 5.00 -11.47
CA GLY A 48 6.54 5.75 -10.21
C GLY A 48 7.05 7.19 -10.31
N LYS A 49 7.00 7.80 -11.50
CA LYS A 49 7.46 9.19 -11.74
C LYS A 49 6.52 10.23 -11.15
N ASN A 50 5.25 9.87 -10.92
CA ASN A 50 4.26 10.75 -10.31
C ASN A 50 3.29 9.93 -9.45
N MET A 51 2.54 10.62 -8.58
CA MET A 51 1.54 10.03 -7.69
C MET A 51 0.14 9.90 -8.31
N LYS A 52 -0.04 10.24 -9.59
CA LYS A 52 -1.33 10.15 -10.30
C LYS A 52 -1.58 8.73 -10.79
N ARG A 53 -1.70 7.80 -9.83
CA ARG A 53 -1.88 6.37 -10.07
C ARG A 53 -3.26 5.98 -9.55
N GLU A 54 -4.11 5.47 -10.44
CA GLU A 54 -5.55 5.35 -10.18
C GLU A 54 -5.85 4.48 -8.97
N ASN A 55 -5.25 3.27 -8.94
CA ASN A 55 -5.50 2.32 -7.86
C ASN A 55 -4.84 2.76 -6.55
N TYR A 56 -3.68 3.42 -6.62
CA TYR A 56 -3.08 4.06 -5.44
C TYR A 56 -4.00 5.12 -4.82
N GLN A 57 -4.58 6.00 -5.65
CA GLN A 57 -5.48 7.06 -5.18
C GLN A 57 -6.82 6.51 -4.68
N MET A 58 -7.29 5.40 -5.24
CA MET A 58 -8.44 4.67 -4.70
C MET A 58 -8.13 4.09 -3.32
N LEU A 59 -7.02 3.36 -3.18
CA LEU A 59 -6.56 2.82 -1.90
C LEU A 59 -6.40 3.90 -0.83
N LYS A 60 -5.75 5.02 -1.17
CA LYS A 60 -5.56 6.16 -0.27
C LYS A 60 -6.86 6.73 0.29
N ARG A 61 -7.96 6.67 -0.49
CA ARG A 61 -9.30 7.09 -0.05
C ARG A 61 -10.05 6.03 0.75
N LEU A 62 -9.72 4.74 0.55
CA LEU A 62 -10.38 3.62 1.21
C LEU A 62 -9.80 3.35 2.60
N ALA A 63 -8.48 3.48 2.74
CA ALA A 63 -7.77 3.24 3.99
C ALA A 63 -8.24 4.20 5.09
N ARG A 64 -8.43 3.67 6.29
CA ARG A 64 -8.91 4.41 7.46
C ARG A 64 -7.86 4.40 8.56
N THR A 65 -8.02 5.30 9.53
CA THR A 65 -7.20 5.32 10.73
C THR A 65 -7.06 3.92 11.35
N GLY A 66 -5.81 3.51 11.56
CA GLY A 66 -5.42 2.21 12.10
C GLY A 66 -5.14 1.13 11.06
N ASP A 67 -5.60 1.28 9.81
CA ASP A 67 -5.27 0.35 8.73
C ASP A 67 -3.78 0.40 8.37
N THR A 68 -3.30 -0.64 7.68
CA THR A 68 -1.93 -0.72 7.16
C THR A 68 -1.94 -0.81 5.64
N ILE A 69 -1.14 0.02 4.99
CA ILE A 69 -0.81 -0.13 3.57
C ILE A 69 0.56 -0.78 3.45
N VAL A 70 0.59 -1.93 2.77
CA VAL A 70 1.79 -2.74 2.58
C VAL A 70 2.31 -2.56 1.16
N PHE A 71 3.61 -2.30 1.05
CA PHE A 71 4.36 -2.18 -0.19
C PHE A 71 5.47 -3.23 -0.21
N ASP A 72 5.80 -3.76 -1.38
CA ASP A 72 6.94 -4.67 -1.51
C ASP A 72 8.28 -3.96 -1.19
N SER A 73 8.41 -2.69 -1.59
CA SER A 73 9.54 -1.82 -1.23
C SER A 73 9.17 -0.35 -1.27
N LEU A 74 10.00 0.51 -0.68
CA LEU A 74 9.86 1.96 -0.70
C LEU A 74 9.73 2.52 -2.13
N THR A 75 10.44 1.91 -3.09
CA THR A 75 10.38 2.31 -4.49
C THR A 75 9.01 2.10 -5.14
N ARG A 76 8.11 1.30 -4.52
CA ARG A 76 6.73 1.14 -4.95
C ARG A 76 5.84 2.28 -4.48
N LEU A 77 6.17 2.91 -3.35
CA LEU A 77 5.52 4.15 -2.94
C LEU A 77 5.88 5.29 -3.89
N GLY A 78 7.16 5.58 -4.10
CA GLY A 78 7.59 6.69 -4.98
C GLY A 78 9.03 6.57 -5.43
N ARG A 79 9.42 7.38 -6.42
CA ARG A 79 10.82 7.50 -6.88
C ARG A 79 11.52 8.75 -6.35
N GLY A 80 10.78 9.84 -6.12
CA GLY A 80 11.32 11.08 -5.57
C GLY A 80 11.24 11.09 -4.05
N MET A 81 12.30 11.56 -3.39
CA MET A 81 12.34 11.67 -1.93
C MET A 81 11.28 12.64 -1.41
N ASN A 82 11.05 13.75 -2.11
CA ASN A 82 10.01 14.72 -1.74
C ASN A 82 8.62 14.08 -1.75
N ASP A 83 8.25 13.40 -2.84
CA ASP A 83 6.95 12.74 -2.94
C ASP A 83 6.78 11.66 -1.86
N VAL A 84 7.83 10.88 -1.59
CA VAL A 84 7.83 9.86 -0.55
C VAL A 84 7.62 10.49 0.83
N LEU A 85 8.34 11.57 1.15
CA LEU A 85 8.19 12.29 2.42
C LEU A 85 6.81 12.94 2.59
N GLU A 86 6.23 13.46 1.50
CA GLU A 86 4.85 13.98 1.52
C GLU A 86 3.83 12.89 1.81
N GLU A 87 3.98 11.72 1.20
CA GLU A 87 3.11 10.58 1.47
C GLU A 87 3.26 10.09 2.92
N PHE A 88 4.49 9.99 3.46
CA PHE A 88 4.70 9.66 4.88
C PHE A 88 3.97 10.64 5.82
N ARG A 89 4.15 11.95 5.60
CA ARG A 89 3.46 12.97 6.41
C ARG A 89 1.94 12.84 6.33
N TYR A 90 1.41 12.58 5.13
CA TYR A 90 -0.01 12.34 4.96
C TYR A 90 -0.49 11.15 5.80
N TYR A 91 0.15 9.99 5.67
CA TYR A 91 -0.30 8.78 6.36
C TYR A 91 -0.10 8.85 7.88
N GLU A 92 0.96 9.50 8.35
CA GLU A 92 1.16 9.80 9.78
C GLU A 92 0.00 10.65 10.33
N GLN A 93 -0.38 11.71 9.62
CA GLN A 93 -1.50 12.56 10.02
C GLN A 93 -2.84 11.80 10.03
N GLN A 94 -3.05 10.89 9.07
CA GLN A 94 -4.25 10.04 9.02
C GLN A 94 -4.20 8.86 10.00
N ARG A 95 -3.06 8.65 10.69
CA ARG A 95 -2.78 7.50 11.56
C ARG A 95 -2.98 6.18 10.81
N ILE A 96 -2.51 6.13 9.57
CA ILE A 96 -2.47 4.93 8.72
C ILE A 96 -1.04 4.43 8.73
N ASN A 97 -0.88 3.13 8.98
CA ASN A 97 0.43 2.50 9.07
C ASN A 97 0.96 2.20 7.67
N LEU A 98 2.27 2.33 7.48
CA LEU A 98 2.96 1.89 6.26
C LEU A 98 3.88 0.73 6.61
N GLN A 99 3.88 -0.30 5.76
CA GLN A 99 4.78 -1.45 5.89
C GLN A 99 5.50 -1.68 4.58
N PHE A 100 6.82 -1.87 4.64
CA PHE A 100 7.66 -2.17 3.48
C PHE A 100 8.32 -3.54 3.67
N ILE A 101 8.07 -4.48 2.76
CA ILE A 101 8.52 -5.89 2.93
C ILE A 101 10.05 -5.99 2.84
N LYS A 102 10.66 -5.28 1.90
CA LYS A 102 12.12 -5.31 1.69
C LYS A 102 12.92 -4.40 2.61
N GLU A 103 12.25 -3.48 3.27
CA GLU A 103 12.86 -2.50 4.15
C GLU A 103 12.19 -2.55 5.54
N PRO A 104 12.51 -3.57 6.37
CA PRO A 104 11.92 -3.72 7.69
C PRO A 104 12.56 -2.71 8.65
N PHE A 105 11.89 -1.57 8.82
CA PHE A 105 12.20 -0.58 9.84
C PHE A 105 11.01 -0.42 10.77
#